data_AF-A0A2E0Y8X4-F1
#
_entry.id   AF-A0A2E0Y8X4-F1
#
_cell.length_a   1.000
_cell.length_b   1.000
_cell.length_c   1.000
_cell.angle_alpha   90.00
_cell.angle_beta   90.00
_cell.angle_gamma   90.00
#
_symmetry.space_group_name_H-M   'P 1'
#
loop_
_entity.id
_entity.type
_entity.pdbx_description
1 polymer ?
#
loop_
_entity_poly.entity_id
_entity_poly.type
_entity_poly.pdbx_seq_one_letter_code
_entity_poly.pdbx_strand_id
1 'polypeptide(L)'
;MLAAVVTAGVAYLRWTQLVPMLVVWIFVWLMVLALLLVNFQDQAFTAVERAAYVYEAWFGGDPEDLLGPPPEAAADPGTTDPPPAADPANSGDGALHFDDGDISSWLWRYWALLSLAGWILGGLRTLVFGPREPWRLGAKLKVAAGVAALASAGMFASWLWGSETFNGGPLGWVALFLGVPLLAWLVSVWSLSVAHLLDRFADAAGRSLDQAPGYQIGEDQARS
;
A
#
# COMPACT_ATOMS: atom_id res chain seq x y z
N MET A 1 -33.74 4.09 15.33
CA MET A 1 -32.79 5.21 15.14
C MET A 1 -31.54 5.09 16.03
N LEU A 2 -31.67 4.93 17.35
CA LEU A 2 -30.52 4.78 18.26
C LEU A 2 -29.56 3.63 17.87
N ALA A 3 -30.09 2.44 17.55
CA ALA A 3 -29.28 1.29 17.14
C ALA A 3 -28.43 1.59 15.88
N ALA A 4 -29.00 2.28 14.88
CA ALA A 4 -28.28 2.65 13.67
C ALA A 4 -27.13 3.63 13.96
N VAL A 5 -27.34 4.58 14.88
CA VAL A 5 -26.31 5.53 15.32
C VAL A 5 -25.18 4.82 16.06
N VAL A 6 -25.50 3.87 16.95
CA VAL A 6 -24.50 3.06 17.66
C VAL A 6 -23.67 2.22 16.69
N THR A 7 -24.32 1.55 15.73
CA THR A 7 -23.62 0.76 14.71
C THR A 7 -22.71 1.61 13.84
N ALA A 8 -23.17 2.79 13.42
CA ALA A 8 -22.34 3.73 12.65
C ALA A 8 -21.14 4.25 13.47
N GLY A 9 -21.35 4.58 14.74
CA GLY A 9 -20.29 5.02 15.66
C GLY A 9 -19.22 3.94 15.87
N VAL A 10 -19.64 2.69 16.08
CA VAL A 10 -18.70 1.55 16.20
C VAL A 10 -17.94 1.32 14.89
N ALA A 11 -18.61 1.39 13.75
CA ALA A 11 -17.96 1.25 12.44
C ALA A 11 -16.91 2.34 12.21
N TYR A 12 -17.23 3.59 12.57
CA TYR A 12 -16.27 4.70 12.50
C TYR A 12 -15.06 4.48 13.41
N LEU A 13 -15.28 4.08 14.68
CA LEU A 13 -14.18 3.79 15.60
C LEU A 13 -13.32 2.62 15.13
N ARG A 14 -13.90 1.58 14.53
CA ARG A 14 -13.12 0.48 13.92
C ARG A 14 -12.23 1.01 12.79
N TRP A 15 -12.77 1.89 11.95
CA TRP A 15 -12.01 2.47 10.84
C TRP A 15 -10.82 3.29 11.35
N THR A 16 -11.01 4.10 12.40
CA THR A 16 -9.90 4.90 12.97
C THR A 16 -8.80 4.06 13.59
N GLN A 17 -9.08 2.83 14.04
CA GLN A 17 -8.03 1.89 14.49
C GLN A 17 -7.29 1.22 13.32
N LEU A 18 -7.95 1.05 12.18
CA LEU A 18 -7.39 0.37 11.01
C LEU A 18 -6.38 1.27 10.27
N VAL A 19 -6.66 2.57 10.18
CA VAL A 19 -5.79 3.56 9.52
C VAL A 19 -4.33 3.53 10.03
N PRO A 20 -4.04 3.67 11.34
CA PRO A 20 -2.65 3.67 11.82
C PRO A 20 -1.95 2.35 11.56
N MET A 21 -2.66 1.22 11.67
CA MET A 21 -2.13 -0.09 11.32
C MET A 21 -1.70 -0.13 9.85
N LEU A 22 -2.56 0.30 8.91
CA LEU A 22 -2.22 0.34 7.49
C LEU A 22 -1.04 1.27 7.19
N VAL A 23 -1.02 2.48 7.77
CA VAL A 23 0.05 3.46 7.55
C VAL A 23 1.40 2.89 7.96
N VAL A 24 1.49 2.26 9.14
CA VAL A 24 2.74 1.68 9.63
C VAL A 24 3.17 0.49 8.75
N TRP A 25 2.23 -0.35 8.31
CA TRP A 25 2.56 -1.44 7.37
C TRP A 25 3.03 -0.95 6.01
N ILE A 26 2.38 0.07 5.44
CA ILE A 26 2.81 0.68 4.18
C ILE A 26 4.23 1.22 4.34
N PHE A 27 4.51 1.94 5.43
CA PHE A 27 5.84 2.45 5.72
C PHE A 27 6.89 1.32 5.78
N VAL A 28 6.61 0.22 6.50
CA VAL A 28 7.52 -0.95 6.57
C VAL A 28 7.81 -1.50 5.18
N TRP A 29 6.77 -1.69 4.36
CA TRP A 29 6.94 -2.24 3.02
C TRP A 29 7.68 -1.30 2.07
N LEU A 30 7.42 0.01 2.13
CA LEU A 30 8.20 1.00 1.39
C LEU A 30 9.67 0.97 1.81
N MET A 31 9.95 0.77 3.09
CA MET A 31 11.32 0.66 3.58
C MET A 31 12.00 -0.62 3.07
N VAL A 32 11.32 -1.77 3.11
CA VAL A 32 11.84 -3.02 2.52
C VAL A 32 12.12 -2.81 1.02
N LEU A 33 11.17 -2.24 0.29
CA LEU A 33 11.30 -2.00 -1.14
C LEU A 33 12.45 -1.03 -1.45
N ALA A 34 12.59 0.04 -0.69
CA ALA A 34 13.68 1.01 -0.86
C ALA A 34 15.05 0.36 -0.61
N LEU A 35 15.19 -0.46 0.44
CA LEU A 35 16.42 -1.20 0.71
C LEU A 35 16.77 -2.16 -0.42
N LEU A 36 15.78 -2.90 -0.93
CA LEU A 36 15.97 -3.80 -2.06
C LEU A 36 16.34 -3.01 -3.32
N LEU A 37 15.65 -1.91 -3.62
CA LEU A 37 15.91 -1.07 -4.78
C LEU A 37 17.33 -0.50 -4.75
N VAL A 38 17.79 -0.02 -3.60
CA VAL A 38 19.15 0.51 -3.42
C VAL A 38 20.20 -0.58 -3.59
N ASN A 39 19.94 -1.81 -3.16
CA ASN A 39 20.91 -2.91 -3.29
C ASN A 39 20.90 -3.58 -4.66
N PHE A 40 19.81 -3.45 -5.40
CA PHE A 40 19.62 -4.10 -6.69
C PHE A 40 19.37 -3.08 -7.79
N GLN A 41 19.98 -1.88 -7.71
CA GLN A 41 19.77 -0.80 -8.69
C GLN A 41 19.99 -1.30 -10.13
N ASP A 42 21.11 -1.98 -10.40
CA ASP A 42 21.42 -2.52 -11.74
C ASP A 42 20.33 -3.49 -12.24
N GLN A 43 19.88 -4.39 -11.37
CA GLN A 43 18.85 -5.37 -11.72
C GLN A 43 17.47 -4.72 -11.88
N ALA A 44 17.19 -3.68 -11.08
CA ALA A 44 15.96 -2.90 -11.15
C ALA A 44 15.89 -2.14 -12.48
N PHE A 45 16.98 -1.51 -12.93
CA PHE A 45 17.03 -0.84 -14.24
C PHE A 45 16.77 -1.85 -15.38
N THR A 46 17.43 -2.99 -15.37
CA THR A 46 17.17 -4.05 -16.36
C THR A 46 15.73 -4.57 -16.31
N ALA A 47 15.13 -4.68 -15.11
CA ALA A 47 13.74 -5.12 -14.98
C ALA A 47 12.74 -4.07 -15.50
N VAL A 48 13.02 -2.79 -15.27
CA VAL A 48 12.21 -1.67 -15.79
C VAL A 48 12.29 -1.61 -17.31
N GLU A 49 13.48 -1.75 -17.89
CA GLU A 49 13.65 -1.85 -19.35
C GLU A 49 12.83 -3.01 -19.94
N ARG A 50 12.90 -4.19 -19.33
CA ARG A 50 12.09 -5.35 -19.76
C ARG A 50 10.58 -5.11 -19.61
N ALA A 51 10.17 -4.45 -18.53
CA ALA A 51 8.77 -4.10 -18.30
C ALA A 51 8.27 -3.09 -19.35
N ALA A 52 9.11 -2.15 -19.77
CA ALA A 52 8.81 -1.20 -20.84
C ALA A 52 8.56 -1.93 -22.18
N TYR A 53 9.41 -2.89 -22.55
CA TYR A 53 9.19 -3.71 -23.76
C TYR A 53 7.91 -4.55 -23.71
N VAL A 54 7.55 -5.08 -22.54
CA VAL A 54 6.29 -5.82 -22.38
C VAL A 54 5.08 -4.89 -22.46
N TYR A 55 5.19 -3.69 -21.90
CA TYR A 55 4.17 -2.66 -22.00
C TYR A 55 3.99 -2.22 -23.45
N GLU A 56 5.06 -1.98 -24.20
CA GLU A 56 5.06 -1.71 -25.64
C GLU A 56 4.35 -2.84 -26.41
N ALA A 57 4.71 -4.09 -26.16
CA ALA A 57 4.08 -5.23 -26.84
C ALA A 57 2.56 -5.31 -26.60
N TRP A 58 2.09 -4.80 -25.46
CA TRP A 58 0.66 -4.81 -25.09
C TRP A 58 -0.10 -3.55 -25.52
N PHE A 59 0.54 -2.39 -25.53
CA PHE A 59 -0.11 -1.09 -25.72
C PHE A 59 0.32 -0.34 -27.00
N GLY A 60 1.30 -0.87 -27.75
CA GLY A 60 1.68 -0.42 -29.09
C GLY A 60 2.33 0.96 -29.16
N GLY A 61 3.02 1.41 -28.10
CA GLY A 61 3.76 2.68 -28.10
C GLY A 61 5.26 2.48 -28.26
N ASP A 62 5.90 3.29 -29.11
CA ASP A 62 7.36 3.25 -29.33
C ASP A 62 8.13 3.60 -28.03
N PRO A 63 9.20 2.86 -27.69
CA PRO A 63 9.93 3.03 -26.43
C PRO A 63 10.71 4.35 -26.37
N GLU A 64 11.02 4.95 -27.52
CA GLU A 64 11.73 6.23 -27.62
C GLU A 64 10.93 7.40 -27.04
N ASP A 65 9.60 7.35 -27.08
CA ASP A 65 8.72 8.40 -26.53
C ASP A 65 8.67 8.38 -24.98
N LEU A 66 8.94 7.23 -24.34
CA LEU A 66 8.85 7.03 -22.89
C LEU A 66 10.19 7.15 -22.17
N LEU A 67 11.28 6.71 -22.80
CA LEU A 67 12.62 6.66 -22.21
C LEU A 67 13.51 7.85 -22.64
N GLY A 68 13.12 8.58 -23.68
CA GLY A 68 13.93 9.62 -24.29
C GLY A 68 15.12 9.05 -25.08
N PRO A 69 15.79 9.88 -25.90
CA PRO A 69 16.93 9.43 -26.69
C PRO A 69 18.08 8.98 -25.76
N PRO A 70 18.81 7.91 -26.11
CA PRO A 70 19.93 7.43 -25.32
C PRO A 70 21.00 8.54 -25.16
N PRO A 71 21.61 8.71 -23.98
CA PRO A 71 22.54 9.79 -23.70
C PRO A 71 23.78 9.79 -24.63
N GLU A 72 24.08 8.66 -25.26
CA GLU A 72 25.19 8.52 -26.20
C GLU A 72 24.92 9.17 -27.57
N ALA A 73 23.67 9.43 -27.95
CA ALA A 73 23.32 10.08 -29.21
C ALA A 73 23.56 11.61 -29.19
N ALA A 74 23.77 12.21 -28.01
CA ALA A 74 24.03 13.65 -27.86
C ALA A 74 25.52 14.04 -28.00
N ALA A 75 26.41 13.06 -28.15
CA ALA A 75 27.85 13.29 -28.20
C ALA A 75 28.47 12.68 -29.46
N ASP A 76 28.03 13.11 -30.65
CA ASP A 76 28.86 12.98 -31.85
C ASP A 76 29.92 14.09 -31.81
N PRO A 77 31.22 13.78 -31.59
CA PRO A 77 32.27 14.79 -31.50
C PRO A 77 32.66 15.38 -32.87
N GLY A 78 31.99 14.95 -33.96
CA GLY A 78 32.38 15.24 -35.34
C GLY A 78 31.76 16.48 -35.99
N THR A 79 30.73 17.10 -35.41
CA THR A 79 30.09 18.27 -36.02
C THR A 79 30.70 19.57 -35.50
N THR A 80 31.61 20.16 -36.27
CA THR A 80 32.21 21.49 -36.02
C THR A 80 31.30 22.66 -36.40
N ASP A 81 30.00 22.43 -36.57
CA ASP A 81 29.07 23.52 -36.81
C ASP A 81 28.85 24.29 -35.50
N PRO A 82 29.04 25.63 -35.49
CA PRO A 82 28.70 26.42 -34.33
C PRO A 82 27.22 26.19 -34.01
N PRO A 83 26.87 25.89 -32.74
CA PRO A 83 25.48 25.64 -32.38
C PRO A 83 24.62 26.83 -32.85
N PRO A 84 23.48 26.58 -33.53
CA PRO A 84 22.56 27.66 -33.87
C PRO A 84 22.28 28.44 -32.59
N ALA A 85 22.41 29.77 -32.67
CA ALA A 85 22.22 30.66 -31.53
C ALA A 85 20.94 30.27 -30.79
N ALA A 86 21.11 29.75 -29.57
CA ALA A 86 20.04 29.23 -28.76
C ALA A 86 18.95 30.29 -28.69
N ASP A 87 17.77 29.96 -29.21
CA ASP A 87 16.59 30.80 -29.13
C ASP A 87 16.32 31.03 -27.63
N PRO A 88 16.46 32.27 -27.09
CA PRO A 88 16.32 32.51 -25.65
C PRO A 88 14.89 32.29 -25.16
N ALA A 89 13.96 31.99 -26.06
CA ALA A 89 12.59 31.58 -25.76
C ALA A 89 12.45 30.07 -25.47
N ASN A 90 13.50 29.27 -25.73
CA ASN A 90 13.50 27.82 -25.51
C ASN A 90 14.62 27.36 -24.56
N SER A 91 15.18 28.28 -23.74
CA SER A 91 15.88 27.93 -22.51
C SER A 91 14.87 27.58 -21.41
N GLY A 92 13.90 26.72 -21.75
CA GLY A 92 13.18 25.95 -20.76
C GLY A 92 14.21 25.01 -20.18
N ASP A 93 14.66 25.30 -18.96
CA ASP A 93 15.32 24.33 -18.09
C ASP A 93 14.65 22.97 -18.35
N GLY A 94 15.41 21.96 -18.75
CA GLY A 94 14.91 20.58 -18.92
C GLY A 94 14.43 19.95 -17.61
N ALA A 95 14.14 20.76 -16.58
CA ALA A 95 13.39 20.41 -15.41
C ALA A 95 11.97 20.05 -15.87
N LEU A 96 11.68 18.75 -15.82
CA LEU A 96 10.32 18.22 -15.90
C LEU A 96 9.42 19.03 -14.95
N HIS A 97 8.64 19.96 -15.51
CA HIS A 97 7.63 20.69 -14.77
C HIS A 97 6.44 19.75 -14.56
N PHE A 98 6.48 19.00 -13.47
CA PHE A 98 5.30 18.29 -12.98
C PHE A 98 4.35 19.33 -12.38
N ASP A 99 3.21 19.56 -13.03
CA ASP A 99 2.14 20.35 -12.44
C ASP A 99 1.51 19.53 -11.30
N ASP A 100 1.32 20.14 -10.13
CA ASP A 100 0.69 19.50 -8.96
C ASP A 100 -0.71 18.95 -9.30
N GLY A 101 -1.38 19.58 -10.27
CA GLY A 101 -2.67 19.13 -10.82
C GLY A 101 -2.60 17.74 -11.45
N ASP A 102 -1.54 17.45 -12.21
CA ASP A 102 -1.40 16.20 -12.95
C ASP A 102 -1.12 15.01 -12.03
N ILE A 103 -0.25 15.20 -11.03
CA ILE A 103 0.04 14.16 -10.03
C ILE A 103 -1.23 13.79 -9.26
N SER A 104 -2.00 14.79 -8.83
CA SER A 104 -3.24 14.54 -8.07
C SER A 104 -4.29 13.79 -8.91
N SER A 105 -4.48 14.19 -10.17
CA SER A 105 -5.43 13.56 -11.10
C SER A 105 -5.04 12.10 -11.39
N TRP A 106 -3.75 11.87 -11.65
CA TRP A 106 -3.19 10.55 -11.83
C TRP A 106 -3.40 9.70 -10.57
N LEU A 107 -3.03 10.20 -9.39
CA LEU A 107 -3.18 9.50 -8.12
C LEU A 107 -4.63 9.05 -7.87
N TRP A 108 -5.61 9.93 -8.09
CA TRP A 108 -7.03 9.59 -7.90
C TRP A 108 -7.51 8.52 -8.89
N ARG A 109 -7.04 8.54 -10.14
CA ARG A 109 -7.36 7.50 -11.14
C ARG A 109 -6.83 6.14 -10.72
N TYR A 110 -5.56 6.06 -10.34
CA TYR A 110 -4.96 4.81 -9.89
C TYR A 110 -5.59 4.33 -8.59
N TRP A 111 -5.90 5.23 -7.66
CA TRP A 111 -6.61 4.88 -6.43
C TRP A 111 -8.01 4.33 -6.70
N ALA A 112 -8.76 4.93 -7.64
CA ALA A 112 -10.07 4.45 -8.04
C ALA A 112 -9.99 3.07 -8.68
N LEU A 113 -9.02 2.84 -9.58
CA LEU A 113 -8.79 1.54 -10.21
C LEU A 113 -8.37 0.47 -9.20
N LEU A 114 -7.45 0.78 -8.29
CA LEU A 114 -7.03 -0.11 -7.20
C LEU A 114 -8.20 -0.45 -6.27
N SER A 115 -9.01 0.54 -5.92
CA SER A 115 -10.19 0.36 -5.08
C SER A 115 -11.23 -0.53 -5.77
N LEU A 116 -11.48 -0.31 -7.06
CA LEU A 116 -12.39 -1.12 -7.87
C LEU A 116 -11.88 -2.55 -8.00
N ALA A 117 -10.59 -2.73 -8.31
CA ALA A 117 -9.97 -4.04 -8.40
C ALA A 117 -10.06 -4.78 -7.05
N GLY A 118 -9.76 -4.09 -5.94
CA GLY A 118 -9.91 -4.64 -4.59
C GLY A 118 -11.35 -5.04 -4.27
N TRP A 119 -12.33 -4.25 -4.70
CA TRP A 119 -13.75 -4.56 -4.56
C TRP A 119 -14.15 -5.79 -5.37
N ILE A 120 -13.76 -5.86 -6.65
CA ILE A 120 -14.03 -7.02 -7.53
C ILE A 120 -13.38 -8.27 -6.96
N LEU A 121 -12.11 -8.22 -6.56
CA LEU A 121 -11.40 -9.34 -5.91
C LEU A 121 -12.10 -9.77 -4.62
N GLY A 122 -12.57 -8.82 -3.81
CA GLY A 122 -13.35 -9.08 -2.61
C GLY A 122 -14.66 -9.83 -2.92
N GLY A 123 -15.43 -9.31 -3.88
CA GLY A 123 -16.70 -9.91 -4.32
C GLY A 123 -16.53 -11.27 -4.97
N LEU A 124 -15.56 -11.42 -5.88
CA LEU A 124 -15.23 -12.69 -6.54
C LEU A 124 -14.78 -13.72 -5.52
N ARG A 125 -13.94 -13.33 -4.56
CA ARG A 125 -13.54 -14.21 -3.46
C ARG A 125 -14.74 -14.67 -2.64
N THR A 126 -15.66 -13.78 -2.27
CA THR A 126 -16.86 -14.18 -1.52
C THR A 126 -17.81 -15.05 -2.33
N LEU A 127 -17.83 -14.87 -3.65
CA LEU A 127 -18.62 -15.70 -4.56
C LEU A 127 -18.02 -17.12 -4.67
N VAL A 128 -16.70 -17.23 -4.78
CA VAL A 128 -16.00 -18.52 -4.95
C VAL A 128 -15.89 -19.30 -3.64
N PHE A 129 -15.61 -18.63 -2.52
CA PHE A 129 -15.36 -19.29 -1.22
C PHE A 129 -16.51 -19.15 -0.22
N GLY A 130 -17.58 -18.45 -0.58
CA GLY A 130 -18.70 -18.15 0.31
C GLY A 130 -18.40 -17.10 1.38
N PRO A 131 -19.41 -16.77 2.22
CA PRO A 131 -19.24 -15.90 3.38
C PRO A 131 -18.23 -16.52 4.34
N ARG A 132 -17.12 -15.83 4.58
CA ARG A 132 -16.05 -16.34 5.43
C ARG A 132 -16.39 -16.10 6.90
N GLU A 133 -16.19 -17.12 7.73
CA GLU A 133 -16.24 -16.94 9.17
C GLU A 133 -15.22 -15.86 9.61
N PRO A 134 -15.60 -14.96 10.52
CA PRO A 134 -14.68 -13.95 11.03
C PRO A 134 -13.48 -14.63 11.67
N TRP A 135 -12.29 -14.27 11.20
CA TRP A 135 -11.05 -14.86 11.73
C TRP A 135 -10.92 -14.55 13.22
N ARG A 136 -10.59 -15.58 14.01
CA ARG A 136 -10.25 -15.43 15.42
C ARG A 136 -9.11 -14.42 15.56
N LEU A 137 -9.18 -13.56 16.58
CA LEU A 137 -8.17 -12.54 16.87
C LEU A 137 -6.75 -13.13 16.89
N GLY A 138 -6.58 -14.30 17.53
CA GLY A 138 -5.28 -14.99 17.58
C GLY A 138 -4.73 -15.38 16.21
N ALA A 139 -5.58 -15.71 15.22
CA ALA A 139 -5.13 -15.99 13.86
C ALA A 139 -4.66 -14.71 13.15
N LYS A 140 -5.38 -13.59 13.32
CA LYS A 140 -4.98 -12.28 12.77
C LYS A 140 -3.62 -11.83 13.32
N LEU A 141 -3.41 -11.99 14.64
CA LEU A 141 -2.14 -11.64 15.29
C LEU A 141 -0.98 -12.54 14.84
N LYS A 142 -1.22 -13.83 14.63
CA LYS A 142 -0.21 -14.76 14.07
C LYS A 142 0.19 -14.37 12.65
N VAL A 143 -0.77 -14.01 11.80
CA VAL A 143 -0.47 -13.52 10.46
C VAL A 143 0.35 -12.24 10.53
N ALA A 144 -0.09 -11.25 11.32
CA ALA A 144 0.67 -10.01 11.48
C ALA A 144 2.10 -10.26 11.98
N ALA A 145 2.29 -11.19 12.92
CA ALA A 145 3.61 -11.58 13.40
C ALA A 145 4.46 -12.23 12.30
N GLY A 146 3.87 -13.13 11.50
CA GLY A 146 4.53 -13.77 10.37
C GLY A 146 4.94 -12.76 9.29
N VAL A 147 4.09 -11.79 8.99
CA VAL A 147 4.40 -10.71 8.04
C VAL A 147 5.51 -9.80 8.58
N ALA A 148 5.53 -9.52 9.89
CA ALA A 148 6.60 -8.74 10.51
C ALA A 148 7.94 -9.49 10.44
N ALA A 149 7.94 -10.79 10.73
CA ALA A 149 9.12 -11.65 10.60
C ALA A 149 9.61 -11.70 9.14
N LEU A 150 8.70 -11.78 8.17
CA LEU A 150 9.04 -11.74 6.74
C LEU A 150 9.66 -10.39 6.35
N ALA A 151 9.10 -9.27 6.82
CA ALA A 151 9.66 -7.95 6.56
C ALA A 151 11.08 -7.82 7.15
N SER A 152 11.29 -8.25 8.40
CA SER A 152 12.63 -8.29 9.01
C SER A 152 13.59 -9.17 8.19
N ALA A 153 13.16 -10.37 7.81
CA ALA A 153 13.98 -11.28 6.99
C ALA A 153 14.34 -10.64 5.64
N GLY A 154 13.41 -9.94 5.00
CA GLY A 154 13.67 -9.19 3.76
C GLY A 154 14.71 -8.09 3.92
N MET A 155 14.68 -7.35 5.04
CA MET A 155 15.70 -6.34 5.32
C MET A 155 17.07 -6.96 5.61
N PHE A 156 17.12 -8.06 6.37
CA PHE A 156 18.37 -8.80 6.61
C PHE A 156 18.94 -9.40 5.34
N ALA A 157 18.10 -9.98 4.48
CA ALA A 157 18.46 -10.43 3.14
C ALA A 157 19.11 -9.29 2.36
N SER A 158 18.45 -8.14 2.28
CA SER A 158 19.00 -6.94 1.63
C SER A 158 20.39 -6.61 2.17
N TRP A 159 20.56 -6.60 3.50
CA TRP A 159 21.83 -6.30 4.14
C TRP A 159 22.93 -7.31 3.84
N LEU A 160 22.62 -8.61 3.80
CA LEU A 160 23.59 -9.65 3.49
C LEU A 160 24.09 -9.57 2.04
N TRP A 161 23.21 -9.20 1.10
CA TRP A 161 23.56 -9.12 -0.32
C TRP A 161 24.14 -7.77 -0.75
N GLY A 162 23.89 -6.70 0.00
CA GLY A 162 24.34 -5.34 -0.33
C GLY A 162 25.11 -4.65 0.79
N SER A 163 25.84 -5.40 1.62
CA SER A 163 26.43 -4.86 2.87
C SER A 163 27.29 -3.60 2.69
N GLU A 164 27.85 -3.39 1.50
CA GLU A 164 28.66 -2.23 1.10
C GLU A 164 27.87 -0.91 0.99
N THR A 165 26.55 -0.95 0.80
CA THR A 165 25.70 0.25 0.74
C THR A 165 25.31 0.77 2.13
N PHE A 166 25.52 -0.04 3.18
CA PHE A 166 25.10 0.27 4.54
C PHE A 166 26.21 0.96 5.32
N ASN A 167 26.16 2.28 5.36
CA ASN A 167 27.04 3.09 6.20
C ASN A 167 26.53 3.09 7.65
N GLY A 168 27.39 2.74 8.62
CA GLY A 168 27.08 2.80 10.06
C GLY A 168 27.41 1.52 10.82
N GLY A 169 27.14 1.53 12.13
CA GLY A 169 27.39 0.38 13.00
C GLY A 169 26.38 -0.75 12.76
N PRO A 170 26.81 -2.03 12.76
CA PRO A 170 25.92 -3.18 12.50
C PRO A 170 24.77 -3.27 13.51
N LEU A 171 25.00 -2.86 14.76
CA LEU A 171 23.96 -2.84 15.79
C LEU A 171 22.81 -1.88 15.45
N GLY A 172 23.10 -0.75 14.81
CA GLY A 172 22.07 0.21 14.40
C GLY A 172 21.13 -0.38 13.34
N TRP A 173 21.70 -1.07 12.36
CA TRP A 173 20.94 -1.76 11.32
C TRP A 173 20.11 -2.93 11.87
N VAL A 174 20.70 -3.77 12.72
CA VAL A 174 19.96 -4.84 13.41
C VAL A 174 18.79 -4.29 14.21
N ALA A 175 19.00 -3.21 14.95
CA ALA A 175 17.94 -2.55 15.71
C ALA A 175 16.83 -2.01 14.80
N LEU A 176 17.16 -1.47 13.62
CA LEU A 176 16.18 -0.99 12.64
C LEU A 176 15.39 -2.15 12.00
N PHE A 177 16.08 -3.21 11.57
CA PHE A 177 15.46 -4.36 10.89
C PHE A 177 14.53 -5.16 11.79
N LEU A 178 14.79 -5.18 13.09
CA LEU A 178 13.90 -5.81 14.07
C LEU A 178 12.89 -4.80 14.62
N GLY A 179 13.33 -3.58 14.93
CA GLY A 179 12.53 -2.56 15.61
C GLY A 179 11.36 -2.05 14.78
N VAL A 180 11.57 -1.77 13.49
CA VAL A 180 10.49 -1.22 12.64
C VAL A 180 9.37 -2.24 12.40
N PRO A 181 9.65 -3.50 11.98
CA PRO A 181 8.61 -4.53 11.88
C PRO A 181 7.98 -4.89 13.22
N LEU A 182 8.74 -4.90 14.32
CA LEU A 182 8.20 -5.13 15.66
C LEU A 182 7.22 -4.02 16.06
N LEU A 183 7.55 -2.75 15.79
CA LEU A 183 6.65 -1.63 16.04
C LEU A 183 5.35 -1.78 15.23
N ALA A 184 5.44 -2.16 13.95
CA ALA A 184 4.27 -2.43 13.11
C ALA A 184 3.39 -3.55 13.67
N TRP A 185 4.01 -4.60 14.19
CA TRP A 185 3.31 -5.68 14.86
C TRP A 185 2.63 -5.19 16.15
N LEU A 186 3.30 -4.40 16.99
CA LEU A 186 2.72 -3.84 18.23
C LEU A 186 1.53 -2.93 17.95
N VAL A 187 1.64 -2.05 16.94
CA VAL A 187 0.51 -1.20 16.49
C VAL A 187 -0.64 -2.09 16.00
N SER A 188 -0.34 -3.18 15.29
CA SER A 188 -1.36 -4.14 14.87
C SER A 188 -2.03 -4.83 16.07
N VAL A 189 -1.26 -5.22 17.10
CA VAL A 189 -1.80 -5.81 18.32
C VAL A 189 -2.76 -4.84 19.00
N TRP A 190 -2.36 -3.58 19.14
CA TRP A 190 -3.20 -2.53 19.70
C TRP A 190 -4.50 -2.35 18.90
N SER A 191 -4.39 -2.04 17.61
CA SER A 191 -5.54 -1.78 16.74
C SER A 191 -6.52 -2.96 16.68
N LEU A 192 -6.02 -4.19 16.56
CA LEU A 192 -6.86 -5.38 16.52
C LEU A 192 -7.50 -5.70 17.88
N SER A 193 -6.83 -5.40 18.98
CA SER A 193 -7.39 -5.58 20.33
C SER A 193 -8.53 -4.60 20.58
N VAL A 194 -8.33 -3.31 20.25
CA VAL A 194 -9.38 -2.29 20.36
C VAL A 194 -10.56 -2.62 19.46
N ALA A 195 -10.32 -3.01 18.21
CA ALA A 195 -11.38 -3.45 17.30
C ALA A 195 -12.16 -4.65 17.88
N HIS A 196 -11.47 -5.65 18.44
CA HIS A 196 -12.13 -6.80 19.06
C HIS A 196 -12.97 -6.42 20.28
N LEU A 197 -12.51 -5.46 21.09
CA LEU A 197 -13.29 -4.95 22.22
C LEU A 197 -14.54 -4.21 21.75
N LEU A 198 -14.42 -3.37 20.71
CA LEU A 198 -15.55 -2.67 20.10
C LEU A 198 -16.59 -3.66 19.55
N ASP A 199 -16.15 -4.77 18.94
CA ASP A 199 -17.04 -5.84 18.48
C ASP A 199 -17.85 -6.41 19.65
N ARG A 200 -17.19 -6.74 20.76
CA ARG A 200 -17.88 -7.27 21.94
C ARG A 200 -18.87 -6.29 22.55
N PHE A 201 -18.55 -5.00 22.55
CA PHE A 201 -19.47 -3.98 23.06
C PHE A 201 -20.70 -3.81 22.15
N ALA A 202 -20.51 -3.84 20.83
CA ALA A 202 -21.61 -3.80 19.89
C ALA A 202 -22.52 -5.02 20.03
N ASP A 203 -21.95 -6.23 20.16
CA ASP A 203 -22.70 -7.47 20.35
C ASP A 203 -23.45 -7.50 21.70
N ALA A 204 -22.86 -6.93 22.75
CA ALA A 204 -23.52 -6.79 24.04
C ALA A 204 -24.68 -5.79 23.98
N ALA A 205 -24.48 -4.63 23.32
CA ALA A 205 -25.52 -3.63 23.15
C ALA A 205 -26.69 -4.13 22.30
N GLY A 206 -26.43 -4.87 21.23
CA GLY A 206 -27.46 -5.50 20.41
C GLY A 206 -28.32 -6.48 21.20
N ARG A 207 -27.69 -7.39 21.96
CA ARG A 207 -28.41 -8.36 22.80
C ARG A 207 -29.29 -7.70 23.86
N SER A 208 -28.84 -6.59 24.45
CA SER A 208 -29.63 -5.83 25.43
C SER A 208 -30.87 -5.19 24.81
N LEU A 209 -30.80 -4.78 23.53
CA LEU A 209 -31.94 -4.20 22.81
C LEU A 209 -32.97 -5.27 22.43
N ASP A 210 -32.53 -6.47 22.04
CA ASP A 210 -33.42 -7.59 21.71
C ASP A 210 -34.19 -8.12 22.92
N GLN A 211 -33.62 -7.98 24.13
CA GLN A 211 -34.26 -8.38 25.39
C GLN A 211 -35.25 -7.34 25.95
N ALA A 212 -35.37 -6.15 25.33
CA ALA A 212 -36.29 -5.14 25.80
C ALA A 212 -37.76 -5.56 25.52
N PRO A 213 -38.64 -5.63 26.54
CA PRO A 213 -39.96 -6.28 26.47
C PRO A 213 -41.03 -5.58 25.59
N GLY A 214 -40.64 -4.77 24.60
CA GLY A 214 -41.55 -4.10 23.67
C GLY A 214 -41.27 -4.36 22.18
N TYR A 215 -40.23 -5.12 21.83
CA TYR A 215 -39.81 -5.29 20.44
C TYR A 215 -40.41 -6.52 19.72
N GLN A 216 -41.02 -7.48 20.44
CA GLN A 216 -41.62 -8.68 19.83
C GLN A 216 -43.02 -8.49 19.23
N ILE A 217 -43.61 -7.29 19.32
CA ILE A 217 -45.02 -7.06 18.93
C ILE A 217 -45.23 -7.08 17.40
N GLY A 218 -44.17 -7.05 16.58
CA GLY A 218 -44.27 -6.93 15.12
C GLY A 218 -44.24 -8.23 14.31
N GLU A 219 -43.65 -9.32 14.81
CA GLU A 219 -43.48 -10.54 13.99
C GLU A 219 -44.71 -11.45 14.00
N ASP A 220 -45.51 -11.44 15.06
CA ASP A 220 -46.73 -12.26 15.14
C ASP A 220 -47.89 -11.71 14.31
N GLN A 221 -47.91 -10.41 13.99
CA GLN A 221 -48.96 -9.80 13.15
C GLN A 221 -48.76 -10.01 11.63
N ALA A 222 -47.58 -10.42 11.17
CA ALA A 222 -47.32 -10.66 9.74
C ALA A 222 -47.63 -12.11 9.31
N ARG A 223 -48.01 -13.00 10.25
CA ARG A 223 -48.34 -14.41 9.99
C ARG A 223 -49.84 -14.73 10.08
N SER A 224 -50.70 -13.74 10.33
CA SER A 224 -52.16 -13.84 10.26
C SER A 224 -52.69 -13.17 9.00
#